data_AF-A0A2T6CN43-F1
#
_entry.id   AF-A0A2T6CN43-F1
#
_cell.length_a   1.000
_cell.length_b   1.000
_cell.length_c   1.000
_cell.angle_alpha   90.00
_cell.angle_beta   90.00
_cell.angle_gamma   90.00
#
_symmetry.space_group_name_H-M   'P 1'
#
loop_
_entity.id
_entity.type
_entity.pdbx_description
1 polymer ?
#
loop_
_entity_poly.entity_id
_entity_poly.type
_entity_poly.pdbx_seq_one_letter_code
_entity_poly.pdbx_strand_id
1 'polypeptide(L)'
;MKKLFAPALVFLAVLVVGFTLLAPRNPDEYDVVGFSRLPTLVNGRVKPLDTVARTTLLVLQGRQTVRTLEGRRLTPAEWLLDVLYRPEQASTYPVFEIVNPDLLALLDLTPEQGVRGKRFSAAQFSPRLAELDRQARLADDVAANTRTGFQQAVVQLRSAVILYQRLQASLMPPGDAHYFEQFAKLPAALNGPRAPGMNRPQDPAAAQLVLELNRAFTVMDADGYLRPIPGAGDMANLAAWQTEGGSLAASVASGQFNPAALTYADLGRAWRDRQPEAFNRAVRDYRGRLESGIPALLRKCDVEWRFNGAQPFYSSMLIYVVAFLAAVVSWLRWPEALGRVAFGLVALAFVVSTVGILTRMWLEARPPVTNLYSSALFVGWGAVALCLVLERMHRNAIGSAAAGLIGFASLLVAHHLALGGDTLEMMRAVLDSNFWLATHVVTIAVGYSATFLAGFLAIIYVLRGVLTRSLDPRTADALARMIYGIVCFATLFSFIGTVLGGIWADQSWGRFWGWDPKENGALILVLWNAVILHARWGGLVRQRGLAVLAIAGNIVTAWSWFGVNMLGVGLHSYGFMNSAFWALIGFVASQVALIALAGVPLAHWRSFRAGPAAQG
;
A
#
# COMPACT_ATOMS: atom_id res chain seq x y z
N MET A 1 -30.72 13.29 -28.19
CA MET A 1 -30.23 13.33 -26.78
C MET A 1 -29.69 11.98 -26.28
N LYS A 2 -30.40 10.84 -26.38
CA LYS A 2 -29.94 9.54 -25.82
C LYS A 2 -28.60 8.99 -26.35
N LYS A 3 -28.18 9.33 -27.59
CA LYS A 3 -26.90 8.85 -28.17
C LYS A 3 -25.65 9.51 -27.56
N LEU A 4 -25.76 10.76 -27.10
CA LEU A 4 -24.66 11.55 -26.53
C LEU A 4 -24.55 11.43 -25.00
N PHE A 5 -25.59 10.91 -24.33
CA PHE A 5 -25.64 10.77 -22.88
C PHE A 5 -24.51 9.90 -22.31
N ALA A 6 -24.32 8.70 -22.87
CA ALA A 6 -23.29 7.79 -22.37
C ALA A 6 -21.84 8.31 -22.61
N PRO A 7 -21.48 8.79 -23.82
CA PRO A 7 -20.19 9.42 -24.06
C PRO A 7 -19.92 10.63 -23.14
N ALA A 8 -20.92 11.48 -22.89
CA ALA A 8 -20.76 12.66 -22.05
C ALA A 8 -20.43 12.30 -20.59
N LEU A 9 -21.07 11.27 -20.02
CA LEU A 9 -20.77 10.80 -18.66
C LEU A 9 -19.37 10.17 -18.56
N VAL A 10 -18.97 9.39 -19.55
CA VAL A 10 -17.61 8.83 -19.58
C VAL A 10 -16.57 9.94 -19.74
N PHE A 11 -16.84 10.94 -20.58
CA PHE A 11 -15.98 12.12 -20.74
C PHE A 11 -15.86 12.92 -19.44
N LEU A 12 -16.97 13.12 -18.70
CA LEU A 12 -16.93 13.74 -17.39
C LEU A 12 -16.05 12.95 -16.41
N ALA A 13 -16.17 11.62 -16.40
CA ALA A 13 -15.31 10.77 -15.57
C ALA A 13 -13.82 10.90 -15.97
N VAL A 14 -13.51 10.97 -17.27
CA VAL A 14 -12.16 11.25 -17.76
C VAL A 14 -11.66 12.61 -17.27
N LEU A 15 -12.48 13.66 -17.31
CA LEU A 15 -12.11 14.98 -16.78
C LEU A 15 -11.84 14.92 -15.27
N VAL A 16 -12.67 14.24 -14.50
CA VAL A 16 -12.47 14.05 -13.04
C VAL A 16 -11.14 13.36 -12.76
N VAL A 17 -10.80 12.31 -13.51
CA VAL A 17 -9.47 11.66 -13.42
C VAL A 17 -8.37 12.63 -13.86
N GLY A 18 -8.58 13.41 -14.91
CA GLY A 18 -7.63 14.43 -15.36
C GLY A 18 -7.29 15.47 -14.30
N PHE A 19 -8.27 15.86 -13.48
CA PHE A 19 -8.05 16.77 -12.35
C PHE A 19 -7.14 16.17 -11.26
N THR A 20 -7.11 14.84 -11.09
CA THR A 20 -6.19 14.22 -10.12
C THR A 20 -4.73 14.25 -10.57
N LEU A 21 -4.47 14.47 -11.87
CA LEU A 21 -3.12 14.62 -12.41
C LEU A 21 -2.53 16.02 -12.22
N LEU A 22 -3.33 16.99 -11.78
CA LEU A 22 -2.85 18.34 -11.52
C LEU A 22 -1.89 18.35 -10.32
N ALA A 23 -0.74 19.00 -10.50
CA ALA A 23 0.23 19.14 -9.44
C ALA A 23 -0.37 19.91 -8.24
N PRO A 24 -0.19 19.42 -7.00
CA PRO A 24 -0.48 20.19 -5.80
C PRO A 24 0.21 21.56 -5.84
N ARG A 25 -0.50 22.59 -5.36
CA ARG A 25 0.06 23.94 -5.20
C ARG A 25 0.61 24.11 -3.79
N ASN A 26 1.60 24.99 -3.63
CA ASN A 26 2.07 25.39 -2.31
C ASN A 26 0.91 26.05 -1.54
N PRO A 27 0.65 25.65 -0.28
CA PRO A 27 -0.44 26.19 0.51
C PRO A 27 -0.20 27.65 0.90
N ASP A 28 1.05 27.99 1.22
CA ASP A 28 1.50 29.30 1.70
C ASP A 28 2.75 29.75 0.90
N GLU A 29 3.47 30.77 1.38
CA GLU A 29 4.68 31.34 0.75
C GLU A 29 5.86 30.36 0.67
N TYR A 30 5.83 29.27 1.43
CA TYR A 30 6.86 28.24 1.45
C TYR A 30 6.74 27.27 0.28
N ASP A 31 7.89 26.92 -0.32
CA ASP A 31 8.02 25.90 -1.36
C ASP A 31 8.07 24.49 -0.76
N VAL A 32 6.99 24.14 -0.05
CA VAL A 32 6.80 22.82 0.55
C VAL A 32 6.73 21.74 -0.52
N VAL A 33 6.17 22.05 -1.69
CA VAL A 33 6.15 21.14 -2.85
C VAL A 33 7.56 20.83 -3.31
N GLY A 34 8.41 21.85 -3.48
CA GLY A 34 9.83 21.65 -3.81
C GLY A 34 10.56 20.79 -2.79
N PHE A 35 10.39 21.08 -1.49
CA PHE A 35 10.96 20.28 -0.40
C PHE A 35 10.49 18.83 -0.46
N SER A 36 9.19 18.59 -0.65
CA SER A 36 8.60 17.25 -0.66
C SER A 36 9.12 16.35 -1.79
N ARG A 37 9.68 16.94 -2.85
CA ARG A 37 10.27 16.24 -3.99
C ARG A 37 11.74 15.89 -3.79
N LEU A 38 12.40 16.43 -2.76
CA LEU A 38 13.80 16.10 -2.47
C LEU A 38 13.93 14.60 -2.17
N PRO A 39 14.99 13.94 -2.69
CA PRO A 39 15.17 12.51 -2.54
C PRO A 39 15.78 12.16 -1.19
N THR A 40 15.42 11.01 -0.66
CA THR A 40 16.07 10.37 0.48
C THR A 40 16.16 8.87 0.26
N LEU A 41 17.24 8.24 0.72
CA LEU A 41 17.35 6.79 0.79
C LEU A 41 16.70 6.30 2.08
N VAL A 42 15.70 5.43 1.95
CA VAL A 42 15.00 4.79 3.07
C VAL A 42 14.70 3.34 2.71
N ASN A 43 15.02 2.41 3.60
CA ASN A 43 14.83 0.97 3.39
C ASN A 43 15.44 0.47 2.07
N GLY A 44 16.64 0.93 1.71
CA GLY A 44 17.36 0.48 0.51
C GLY A 44 16.89 1.08 -0.82
N ARG A 45 15.92 2.00 -0.83
CA ARG A 45 15.41 2.65 -2.05
C ARG A 45 15.35 4.17 -1.91
N VAL A 46 15.81 4.89 -2.94
CA VAL A 46 15.65 6.35 -3.03
C VAL A 46 14.21 6.68 -3.40
N LYS A 47 13.60 7.58 -2.63
CA LYS A 47 12.20 8.02 -2.79
C LYS A 47 12.05 9.48 -2.38
N PRO A 48 11.01 10.19 -2.83
CA PRO A 48 10.78 11.58 -2.41
C PRO A 48 10.40 11.62 -0.92
N LEU A 49 10.73 12.73 -0.25
CA LEU A 49 10.32 12.97 1.14
C LEU A 49 8.79 12.91 1.32
N ASP A 50 8.02 13.26 0.29
CA ASP A 50 6.56 13.08 0.25
C ASP A 50 6.14 11.62 0.48
N THR A 51 6.83 10.64 -0.13
CA THR A 51 6.54 9.22 0.09
C THR A 51 6.75 8.88 1.56
N VAL A 52 7.89 9.28 2.14
CA VAL A 52 8.19 9.02 3.55
C VAL A 52 7.12 9.64 4.45
N ALA A 53 6.75 10.90 4.19
CA ALA A 53 5.73 11.58 4.97
C ALA A 53 4.39 10.84 4.95
N ARG A 54 3.93 10.45 3.75
CA ARG A 54 2.65 9.76 3.56
C ARG A 54 2.63 8.37 4.18
N THR A 55 3.68 7.59 3.97
CA THR A 55 3.74 6.20 4.46
C THR A 55 3.91 6.17 5.97
N THR A 56 4.70 7.08 6.56
CA THR A 56 4.77 7.20 8.00
C THR A 56 3.42 7.60 8.58
N LEU A 57 2.73 8.62 8.04
CA LEU A 57 1.41 8.99 8.54
C LEU A 57 0.38 7.85 8.43
N LEU A 58 0.45 7.02 7.38
CA LEU A 58 -0.36 5.80 7.29
C LEU A 58 -0.07 4.83 8.44
N VAL A 59 1.21 4.59 8.75
CA VAL A 59 1.61 3.72 9.87
C VAL A 59 1.14 4.29 11.23
N LEU A 60 1.25 5.60 11.42
CA LEU A 60 0.91 6.24 12.70
C LEU A 60 -0.61 6.36 12.96
N GLN A 61 -1.40 6.70 11.93
CA GLN A 61 -2.83 7.04 12.08
C GLN A 61 -3.78 6.51 10.99
N GLY A 62 -3.30 5.64 10.09
CA GLY A 62 -4.09 5.11 8.98
C GLY A 62 -4.54 6.16 7.95
N ARG A 63 -3.93 7.36 7.97
CA ARG A 63 -4.30 8.50 7.10
C ARG A 63 -3.08 9.26 6.67
N GLN A 64 -3.10 9.85 5.47
CA GLN A 64 -2.00 10.64 4.93
C GLN A 64 -2.07 12.15 5.27
N THR A 65 -3.06 12.61 6.04
CA THR A 65 -3.18 14.04 6.38
C THR A 65 -3.41 14.21 7.87
N VAL A 66 -2.85 15.28 8.43
CA VAL A 66 -2.98 15.61 9.85
C VAL A 66 -4.02 16.72 10.01
N ARG A 67 -4.81 16.65 11.08
CA ARG A 67 -5.61 17.77 11.57
C ARG A 67 -5.07 18.14 12.93
N THR A 68 -4.68 19.40 13.11
CA THR A 68 -4.24 19.91 14.42
C THR A 68 -5.43 19.98 15.38
N LEU A 69 -5.15 20.15 16.68
CA LEU A 69 -6.20 20.38 17.69
C LEU A 69 -7.01 21.65 17.42
N GLU A 70 -6.39 22.64 16.79
CA GLU A 70 -7.01 23.90 16.33
C GLU A 70 -7.84 23.73 15.03
N GLY A 71 -7.88 22.53 14.46
CA GLY A 71 -8.64 22.23 13.24
C GLY A 71 -7.94 22.56 11.92
N ARG A 72 -6.71 23.12 11.93
CA ARG A 72 -5.89 23.32 10.72
C ARG A 72 -5.55 21.96 10.11
N ARG A 73 -5.69 21.83 8.78
CA ARG A 73 -5.25 20.64 8.04
C ARG A 73 -3.83 20.86 7.56
N LEU A 74 -2.93 19.92 7.87
CA LEU A 74 -1.56 19.91 7.36
C LEU A 74 -1.42 18.88 6.23
N THR A 75 -0.69 19.27 5.20
CA THR A 75 -0.19 18.34 4.18
C THR A 75 0.84 17.38 4.79
N PRO A 76 1.09 16.19 4.18
CA PRO A 76 2.14 15.29 4.66
C PRO A 76 3.51 15.98 4.77
N ALA A 77 3.86 16.81 3.80
CA ALA A 77 5.16 17.49 3.75
C ALA A 77 5.30 18.60 4.81
N GLU A 78 4.25 19.39 5.08
CA GLU A 78 4.25 20.33 6.21
C GLU A 78 4.42 19.61 7.55
N TRP A 79 3.69 18.50 7.74
CA TRP A 79 3.82 17.68 8.94
C TRP A 79 5.25 17.16 9.11
N LEU A 80 5.84 16.64 8.03
CA LEU A 80 7.22 16.12 8.07
C LEU A 80 8.23 17.24 8.37
N LEU A 81 8.07 18.44 7.80
CA LEU A 81 8.92 19.59 8.11
C LEU A 81 8.88 19.94 9.60
N ASP A 82 7.68 19.97 10.20
CA ASP A 82 7.56 20.23 11.63
C ASP A 82 8.17 19.10 12.47
N VAL A 83 8.01 17.82 12.08
CA VAL A 83 8.68 16.70 12.76
C VAL A 83 10.20 16.84 12.72
N LEU A 84 10.74 17.28 11.58
CA LEU A 84 12.18 17.38 11.36
C LEU A 84 12.81 18.62 12.01
N TYR A 85 12.10 19.76 12.08
CA TYR A 85 12.71 21.04 12.46
C TYR A 85 11.99 21.80 13.58
N ARG A 86 10.79 21.38 13.96
CA ARG A 86 10.00 21.91 15.08
C ARG A 86 9.41 20.76 15.91
N PRO A 87 10.23 19.83 16.42
CA PRO A 87 9.76 18.65 17.13
C PRO A 87 8.86 18.98 18.33
N GLU A 88 9.08 20.13 18.96
CA GLU A 88 8.26 20.64 20.06
C GLU A 88 6.81 20.89 19.60
N GLN A 89 6.64 21.57 18.46
CA GLN A 89 5.34 21.80 17.84
C GLN A 89 4.73 20.49 17.33
N ALA A 90 5.53 19.68 16.62
CA ALA A 90 5.07 18.42 16.03
C ALA A 90 4.57 17.41 17.08
N SER A 91 5.13 17.46 18.29
CA SER A 91 4.74 16.59 19.40
C SER A 91 3.28 16.79 19.84
N THR A 92 2.70 17.96 19.55
CA THR A 92 1.31 18.32 19.88
C THR A 92 0.30 17.81 18.85
N TYR A 93 0.76 17.32 17.70
CA TYR A 93 -0.11 16.89 16.63
C TYR A 93 -0.71 15.50 16.91
N PRO A 94 -2.04 15.33 16.80
CA PRO A 94 -2.70 14.07 17.11
C PRO A 94 -2.53 13.06 15.97
N VAL A 95 -1.35 12.43 15.90
CA VAL A 95 -0.92 11.55 14.81
C VAL A 95 -0.83 10.07 15.18
N PHE A 96 -1.05 9.69 16.44
CA PHE A 96 -1.04 8.29 16.88
C PHE A 96 -2.46 7.77 17.05
N GLU A 97 -2.84 6.73 16.30
CA GLU A 97 -4.12 6.04 16.51
C GLU A 97 -4.02 5.04 17.67
N ILE A 98 -4.80 5.28 18.73
CA ILE A 98 -4.87 4.45 19.93
C ILE A 98 -6.34 4.15 20.19
N VAL A 99 -6.74 2.90 19.99
CA VAL A 99 -8.16 2.48 20.08
C VAL A 99 -8.39 1.36 21.08
N ASN A 100 -7.33 0.68 21.53
CA ASN A 100 -7.43 -0.40 22.51
C ASN A 100 -7.70 0.21 23.91
N PRO A 101 -8.80 -0.16 24.60
CA PRO A 101 -9.15 0.41 25.90
C PRO A 101 -8.09 0.21 26.98
N ASP A 102 -7.46 -0.96 27.03
CA ASP A 102 -6.42 -1.28 28.02
C ASP A 102 -5.15 -0.45 27.78
N LEU A 103 -4.83 -0.20 26.50
CA LEU A 103 -3.72 0.67 26.12
C LEU A 103 -4.02 2.14 26.42
N LEU A 104 -5.26 2.60 26.24
CA LEU A 104 -5.66 3.94 26.66
C LEU A 104 -5.50 4.10 28.19
N ALA A 105 -5.96 3.11 28.96
CA ALA A 105 -5.80 3.10 30.41
C ALA A 105 -4.32 3.09 30.83
N LEU A 106 -3.47 2.29 30.16
CA LEU A 106 -2.02 2.27 30.41
C LEU A 106 -1.35 3.64 30.24
N LEU A 107 -1.84 4.44 29.29
CA LEU A 107 -1.28 5.74 28.93
C LEU A 107 -1.96 6.91 29.64
N ASP A 108 -2.89 6.64 30.58
CA ASP A 108 -3.77 7.63 31.22
C ASP A 108 -4.56 8.49 30.21
N LEU A 109 -4.98 7.88 29.11
CA LEU A 109 -5.75 8.53 28.05
C LEU A 109 -7.23 8.13 28.13
N THR A 110 -8.08 9.08 27.78
CA THR A 110 -9.52 8.86 27.57
C THR A 110 -9.88 9.16 26.12
N PRO A 111 -10.88 8.48 25.52
CA PRO A 111 -11.29 8.74 24.15
C PRO A 111 -11.59 10.23 23.88
N GLU A 112 -12.19 10.93 24.84
CA GLU A 112 -12.60 12.34 24.72
C GLU A 112 -11.42 13.30 24.47
N GLN A 113 -10.22 12.94 24.94
CA GLN A 113 -8.99 13.70 24.73
C GLN A 113 -8.41 13.52 23.31
N GLY A 114 -8.88 12.53 22.56
CA GLY A 114 -8.41 12.23 21.22
C GLY A 114 -9.25 12.87 20.12
N VAL A 115 -8.60 13.25 19.00
CA VAL A 115 -9.35 13.71 17.81
C VAL A 115 -10.21 12.57 17.27
N ARG A 116 -11.53 12.80 17.24
CA ARG A 116 -12.56 11.81 16.91
C ARG A 116 -12.52 10.55 17.79
N GLY A 117 -12.04 10.65 19.03
CA GLY A 117 -12.03 9.51 19.95
C GLY A 117 -10.90 8.52 19.75
N LYS A 118 -9.96 8.78 18.82
CA LYS A 118 -9.00 7.74 18.36
C LYS A 118 -7.57 8.21 18.19
N ARG A 119 -7.33 9.51 17.98
CA ARG A 119 -6.01 10.03 17.61
C ARG A 119 -5.45 10.94 18.69
N PHE A 120 -4.24 10.63 19.13
CA PHE A 120 -3.55 11.29 20.24
C PHE A 120 -2.19 11.80 19.77
N SER A 121 -1.71 12.83 20.45
CA SER A 121 -0.41 13.44 20.20
C SER A 121 0.66 12.79 21.08
N ALA A 122 1.93 12.84 20.63
CA ALA A 122 3.04 12.30 21.43
C ALA A 122 3.11 12.97 22.80
N ALA A 123 2.86 14.29 22.86
CA ALA A 123 2.86 15.05 24.10
C ALA A 123 1.85 14.51 25.14
N GLN A 124 0.68 14.03 24.70
CA GLN A 124 -0.36 13.52 25.61
C GLN A 124 0.05 12.27 26.38
N PHE A 125 0.85 11.38 25.79
CA PHE A 125 1.27 10.13 26.44
C PHE A 125 2.77 10.05 26.72
N SER A 126 3.53 11.11 26.44
CA SER A 126 4.97 11.19 26.72
C SER A 126 5.34 10.79 28.16
N PRO A 127 4.60 11.18 29.21
CA PRO A 127 4.91 10.77 30.59
C PRO A 127 4.86 9.26 30.83
N ARG A 128 4.13 8.51 29.99
CA ARG A 128 3.94 7.05 30.08
C ARG A 128 4.77 6.27 29.07
N LEU A 129 5.72 6.91 28.36
CA LEU A 129 6.58 6.20 27.40
C LEU A 129 7.44 5.10 28.05
N ALA A 130 7.97 5.33 29.25
CA ALA A 130 8.74 4.32 29.97
C ALA A 130 7.91 3.07 30.33
N GLU A 131 6.61 3.27 30.61
CA GLU A 131 5.65 2.19 30.83
C GLU A 131 5.38 1.42 29.54
N LEU A 132 5.09 2.14 28.44
CA LEU A 132 4.90 1.55 27.12
C LEU A 132 6.11 0.70 26.71
N ASP A 133 7.32 1.19 26.94
CA ASP A 133 8.57 0.49 26.68
C ASP A 133 8.70 -0.80 27.50
N ARG A 134 8.30 -0.76 28.78
CA ARG A 134 8.32 -1.95 29.62
C ARG A 134 7.34 -3.00 29.11
N GLN A 135 6.11 -2.61 28.78
CA GLN A 135 5.10 -3.53 28.25
C GLN A 135 5.52 -4.10 26.89
N ALA A 136 6.15 -3.30 26.03
CA ALA A 136 6.65 -3.75 24.74
C ALA A 136 7.73 -4.83 24.90
N ARG A 137 8.69 -4.64 25.81
CA ARG A 137 9.71 -5.66 26.12
C ARG A 137 9.09 -6.97 26.59
N LEU A 138 8.08 -6.91 27.45
CA LEU A 138 7.36 -8.12 27.91
C LEU A 138 6.60 -8.81 26.77
N ALA A 139 6.07 -8.04 25.81
CA ALA A 139 5.37 -8.58 24.65
C ALA A 139 6.32 -9.15 23.59
N ASP A 140 7.56 -8.68 23.51
CA ASP A 140 8.56 -9.15 22.55
C ASP A 140 8.97 -10.60 22.79
N ASP A 141 9.01 -11.03 24.07
CA ASP A 141 9.29 -12.42 24.47
C ASP A 141 8.15 -13.40 24.10
N VAL A 142 6.97 -12.88 23.72
CA VAL A 142 5.82 -13.69 23.30
C VAL A 142 5.81 -13.81 21.78
N ALA A 143 5.66 -15.04 21.29
CA ALA A 143 5.54 -15.31 19.85
C ALA A 143 4.41 -14.49 19.21
N ALA A 144 4.68 -13.89 18.05
CA ALA A 144 3.77 -12.91 17.43
C ALA A 144 2.34 -13.45 17.19
N ASN A 145 2.19 -14.75 16.92
CA ASN A 145 0.91 -15.42 16.68
C ASN A 145 0.12 -15.75 17.95
N THR A 146 0.72 -15.66 19.14
CA THR A 146 0.07 -15.94 20.42
C THR A 146 -0.14 -14.69 21.28
N ARG A 147 0.36 -13.53 20.84
CA ARG A 147 0.17 -12.23 21.52
C ARG A 147 -1.30 -11.88 21.67
N THR A 148 -1.69 -11.38 22.84
CA THR A 148 -3.03 -10.85 23.09
C THR A 148 -3.28 -9.55 22.30
N GLY A 149 -4.54 -9.14 22.16
CA GLY A 149 -4.88 -7.88 21.49
C GLY A 149 -4.22 -6.64 22.11
N PHE A 150 -4.06 -6.63 23.44
CA PHE A 150 -3.32 -5.59 24.15
C PHE A 150 -1.82 -5.60 23.82
N GLN A 151 -1.17 -6.77 23.89
CA GLN A 151 0.26 -6.92 23.56
C GLN A 151 0.55 -6.49 22.11
N GLN A 152 -0.32 -6.85 21.17
CA GLN A 152 -0.21 -6.41 19.78
C GLN A 152 -0.33 -4.88 19.67
N ALA A 153 -1.29 -4.27 20.36
CA ALA A 153 -1.48 -2.82 20.37
C ALA A 153 -0.27 -2.08 20.98
N VAL A 154 0.30 -2.60 22.07
CA VAL A 154 1.51 -2.07 22.72
C VAL A 154 2.70 -2.10 21.75
N VAL A 155 2.99 -3.25 21.13
CA VAL A 155 4.12 -3.39 20.19
C VAL A 155 3.93 -2.49 18.96
N GLN A 156 2.70 -2.40 18.45
CA GLN A 156 2.36 -1.54 17.31
C GLN A 156 2.58 -0.06 17.65
N LEU A 157 2.05 0.42 18.77
CA LEU A 157 2.22 1.80 19.20
C LEU A 157 3.70 2.11 19.48
N ARG A 158 4.42 1.20 20.15
CA ARG A 158 5.85 1.39 20.41
C ARG A 158 6.65 1.50 19.11
N SER A 159 6.41 0.62 18.15
CA SER A 159 7.06 0.67 16.83
C SER A 159 6.78 1.99 16.10
N ALA A 160 5.54 2.48 16.17
CA ALA A 160 5.13 3.78 15.65
C ALA A 160 5.88 4.94 16.34
N VAL A 161 6.02 4.89 17.67
CA VAL A 161 6.78 5.89 18.45
C VAL A 161 8.27 5.86 18.08
N ILE A 162 8.88 4.67 17.93
CA ILE A 162 10.28 4.54 17.47
C ILE A 162 10.44 5.22 16.11
N LEU A 163 9.57 4.89 15.14
CA LEU A 163 9.64 5.49 13.81
C LEU A 163 9.52 7.02 13.85
N TYR A 164 8.63 7.55 14.68
CA TYR A 164 8.47 8.98 14.88
C TYR A 164 9.72 9.63 15.50
N GLN A 165 10.30 9.04 16.54
CA GLN A 165 11.52 9.54 17.19
C GLN A 165 12.73 9.51 16.23
N ARG A 166 12.87 8.45 15.45
CA ARG A 166 13.94 8.33 14.43
C ARG A 166 13.81 9.38 13.32
N LEU A 167 12.58 9.76 12.96
CA LEU A 167 12.36 10.89 12.07
C LEU A 167 12.81 12.21 12.71
N GLN A 168 12.45 12.48 13.97
CA GLN A 168 12.91 13.68 14.68
C GLN A 168 14.44 13.80 14.73
N ALA A 169 15.14 12.67 14.90
CA ALA A 169 16.60 12.63 14.93
C ALA A 169 17.28 12.67 13.54
N SER A 170 16.52 12.76 12.43
CA SER A 170 17.07 12.56 11.09
C SER A 170 17.87 13.75 10.53
N LEU A 171 17.50 14.99 10.88
CA LEU A 171 18.11 16.21 10.31
C LEU A 171 18.62 17.21 11.36
N MET A 172 18.20 17.09 12.62
CA MET A 172 18.76 17.85 13.73
C MET A 172 18.72 17.03 15.03
N PRO A 173 19.52 17.38 16.04
CA PRO A 173 19.41 16.77 17.36
C PRO A 173 18.04 17.06 17.97
N PRO A 174 17.28 16.03 18.39
CA PRO A 174 15.97 16.24 18.97
C PRO A 174 16.07 16.95 20.32
N GLY A 175 15.25 17.98 20.53
CA GLY A 175 15.12 18.67 21.82
C GLY A 175 16.18 19.74 22.13
N ASP A 176 17.07 20.07 21.19
CA ASP A 176 18.03 21.16 21.36
C ASP A 176 17.55 22.45 20.69
N ALA A 177 17.05 23.38 21.52
CA ALA A 177 16.56 24.68 21.05
C ALA A 177 17.67 25.62 20.54
N HIS A 178 18.92 25.40 20.96
CA HIS A 178 20.08 26.24 20.61
C HIS A 178 20.94 25.64 19.49
N TYR A 179 20.55 24.48 18.96
CA TYR A 179 21.29 23.75 17.94
C TYR A 179 21.75 24.65 16.78
N PHE A 180 20.85 25.41 16.16
CA PHE A 180 21.20 26.24 15.01
C PHE A 180 22.16 27.39 15.34
N GLU A 181 22.14 27.91 16.58
CA GLU A 181 23.06 28.94 17.06
C GLU A 181 24.45 28.36 17.31
N GLN A 182 24.50 27.16 17.90
CA GLN A 182 25.73 26.40 18.13
C GLN A 182 26.36 25.96 16.80
N PHE A 183 25.56 25.42 15.89
CA PHE A 183 25.96 24.99 14.56
C PHE A 183 26.57 26.15 13.74
N ALA A 184 26.02 27.36 13.88
CA ALA A 184 26.56 28.56 13.21
C ALA A 184 28.02 28.85 13.58
N LYS A 185 28.40 28.52 14.82
CA LYS A 185 29.75 28.77 15.37
C LYS A 185 30.73 27.64 15.04
N LEU A 186 30.23 26.48 14.62
CA LEU A 186 31.04 25.28 14.39
C LEU A 186 32.14 25.48 13.32
N PRO A 187 31.88 26.09 12.15
CA PRO A 187 32.94 26.32 11.17
C PRO A 187 34.10 27.17 11.71
N ALA A 188 33.79 28.22 12.48
CA ALA A 188 34.81 29.06 13.11
C ALA A 188 35.59 28.28 14.17
N ALA A 189 34.92 27.45 14.96
CA ALA A 189 35.55 26.59 15.97
C ALA A 189 36.51 25.55 15.35
N LEU A 190 36.16 24.97 14.19
CA LEU A 190 37.00 23.98 13.49
C LEU A 190 38.21 24.61 12.78
N ASN A 191 38.08 25.84 12.30
CA ASN A 191 39.14 26.57 11.58
C ASN A 191 40.06 27.39 12.50
N GLY A 192 39.76 27.46 13.80
CA GLY A 192 40.57 28.19 14.79
C GLY A 192 41.91 27.52 15.13
N PRO A 193 42.77 28.19 15.94
CA PRO A 193 44.05 27.63 16.38
C PRO A 193 43.90 26.24 17.03
N ARG A 194 44.79 25.31 16.69
CA ARG A 194 44.78 23.93 17.20
C ARG A 194 45.72 23.76 18.38
N ALA A 195 45.34 22.93 19.33
CA ALA A 195 46.22 22.59 20.44
C ALA A 195 47.45 21.79 19.95
N PRO A 196 48.67 22.04 20.48
CA PRO A 196 49.87 21.32 20.04
C PRO A 196 49.71 19.80 20.16
N GLY A 197 49.97 19.07 19.07
CA GLY A 197 49.91 17.60 19.03
C GLY A 197 48.50 16.99 19.10
N MET A 198 47.42 17.78 19.02
CA MET A 198 46.05 17.28 19.07
C MET A 198 45.18 17.85 17.94
N ASN A 199 44.30 17.02 17.37
CA ASN A 199 43.33 17.47 16.38
C ASN A 199 42.08 18.10 17.05
N ARG A 200 42.28 19.06 17.98
CA ARG A 200 41.18 19.78 18.66
C ARG A 200 41.47 21.29 18.78
N PRO A 201 40.44 22.15 18.87
CA PRO A 201 40.62 23.58 19.10
C PRO A 201 41.44 23.86 20.37
N GLN A 202 42.27 24.91 20.33
CA GLN A 202 43.04 25.37 21.48
C GLN A 202 42.17 26.09 22.51
N ASP A 203 41.19 26.88 22.04
CA ASP A 203 40.20 27.54 22.89
C ASP A 203 39.30 26.49 23.57
N PRO A 204 39.22 26.47 24.93
CA PRO A 204 38.38 25.55 25.66
C PRO A 204 36.90 25.61 25.27
N ALA A 205 36.35 26.80 24.96
CA ALA A 205 34.95 26.95 24.60
C ALA A 205 34.66 26.34 23.21
N ALA A 206 35.52 26.62 22.22
CA ALA A 206 35.46 25.98 20.92
C ALA A 206 35.61 24.45 21.01
N ALA A 207 36.52 23.96 21.87
CA ALA A 207 36.72 22.53 22.06
C ALA A 207 35.50 21.84 22.68
N GLN A 208 34.84 22.48 23.65
CA GLN A 208 33.60 21.97 24.24
C GLN A 208 32.45 21.95 23.23
N LEU A 209 32.26 23.04 22.48
CA LEU A 209 31.25 23.12 21.41
C LEU A 209 31.40 21.99 20.39
N VAL A 210 32.62 21.76 19.91
CA VAL A 210 32.92 20.69 18.94
C VAL A 210 32.60 19.31 19.54
N LEU A 211 32.95 19.08 20.82
CA LEU A 211 32.66 17.81 21.49
C LEU A 211 31.15 17.57 21.65
N GLU A 212 30.40 18.58 22.07
CA GLU A 212 28.94 18.50 22.27
C GLU A 212 28.23 18.24 20.95
N LEU A 213 28.53 19.02 19.91
CA LEU A 213 27.93 18.82 18.59
C LEU A 213 28.33 17.48 17.97
N ASN A 214 29.58 17.05 18.12
CA ASN A 214 30.00 15.75 17.59
C ASN A 214 29.27 14.57 18.28
N ARG A 215 29.00 14.67 19.59
CA ARG A 215 28.15 13.69 20.29
C ARG A 215 26.73 13.70 19.75
N ALA A 216 26.15 14.88 19.55
CA ALA A 216 24.82 15.01 18.97
C ALA A 216 24.74 14.41 17.55
N PHE A 217 25.74 14.68 16.70
CA PHE A 217 25.85 14.10 15.36
C PHE A 217 25.99 12.58 15.37
N THR A 218 26.72 12.02 16.34
CA THR A 218 26.86 10.57 16.50
C THR A 218 25.51 9.92 16.85
N VAL A 219 24.72 10.55 17.73
CA VAL A 219 23.36 10.09 18.06
C VAL A 219 22.44 10.18 16.84
N MET A 220 22.48 11.31 16.12
CA MET A 220 21.72 11.46 14.87
C MET A 220 22.08 10.41 13.81
N ASP A 221 23.35 10.01 13.71
CA ASP A 221 23.75 8.96 12.78
C ASP A 221 23.18 7.59 13.15
N ALA A 222 23.19 7.26 14.45
CA ALA A 222 22.66 6.01 14.96
C ALA A 222 21.13 5.92 14.85
N ASP A 223 20.43 7.00 15.21
CA ASP A 223 18.97 7.00 15.35
C ASP A 223 18.24 7.52 14.10
N GLY A 224 18.93 8.24 13.22
CA GLY A 224 18.37 8.81 12.00
C GLY A 224 17.64 7.76 11.14
N TYR A 225 16.44 8.12 10.69
CA TYR A 225 15.67 7.31 9.74
C TYR A 225 16.03 7.65 8.30
N LEU A 226 16.22 8.94 8.01
CA LEU A 226 16.51 9.43 6.67
C LEU A 226 18.01 9.33 6.37
N ARG A 227 18.32 8.95 5.14
CA ARG A 227 19.65 9.16 4.54
C ARG A 227 19.47 10.11 3.37
N PRO A 228 19.57 11.44 3.59
CA PRO A 228 19.18 12.43 2.59
C PRO A 228 20.37 13.00 1.81
N ILE A 229 21.59 12.62 2.17
CA ILE A 229 22.85 13.11 1.60
C ILE A 229 23.46 12.03 0.69
N PRO A 230 23.56 12.25 -0.63
CA PRO A 230 24.31 11.37 -1.53
C PRO A 230 25.81 11.41 -1.23
N GLY A 231 26.52 10.33 -1.59
CA GLY A 231 27.98 10.29 -1.49
C GLY A 231 28.65 11.37 -2.36
N ALA A 232 29.73 11.98 -1.85
CA ALA A 232 30.39 13.12 -2.50
C ALA A 232 31.05 12.80 -3.86
N GLY A 233 31.39 11.53 -4.11
CA GLY A 233 32.00 11.08 -5.37
C GLY A 233 30.97 10.62 -6.39
N ASP A 234 30.39 9.43 -6.15
CA ASP A 234 29.30 8.89 -6.96
C ASP A 234 27.98 9.01 -6.19
N MET A 235 27.20 10.04 -6.53
CA MET A 235 25.89 10.28 -5.94
C MET A 235 24.87 9.16 -6.28
N ALA A 236 25.11 8.37 -7.34
CA ALA A 236 24.25 7.25 -7.71
C ALA A 236 24.53 5.98 -6.89
N ASN A 237 25.70 5.89 -6.24
CA ASN A 237 26.02 4.77 -5.35
C ASN A 237 25.18 4.85 -4.06
N LEU A 238 24.10 4.06 -4.00
CA LEU A 238 23.18 4.02 -2.86
C LEU A 238 23.85 3.66 -1.53
N ALA A 239 24.91 2.85 -1.55
CA ALA A 239 25.61 2.47 -0.32
C ALA A 239 26.38 3.65 0.29
N ALA A 240 26.70 4.67 -0.52
CA ALA A 240 27.41 5.87 -0.07
C ALA A 240 26.48 6.96 0.49
N TRP A 241 25.16 6.75 0.51
CA TRP A 241 24.22 7.71 1.07
C TRP A 241 24.27 7.71 2.60
N GLN A 242 24.37 8.91 3.16
CA GLN A 242 24.63 9.15 4.57
C GLN A 242 23.41 9.77 5.25
N THR A 243 23.32 9.54 6.55
CA THR A 243 22.49 10.35 7.45
C THR A 243 23.08 11.76 7.55
N GLU A 244 22.28 12.73 7.97
CA GLU A 244 22.77 14.07 8.28
C GLU A 244 23.85 14.01 9.38
N GLY A 245 23.57 13.27 10.46
CA GLY A 245 24.50 13.09 11.58
C GLY A 245 25.84 12.50 11.17
N GLY A 246 25.84 11.46 10.35
CA GLY A 246 27.06 10.82 9.87
C GLY A 246 27.89 11.76 8.97
N SER A 247 27.23 12.52 8.10
CA SER A 247 27.91 13.51 7.26
C SER A 247 28.49 14.66 8.08
N LEU A 248 27.79 15.12 9.12
CA LEU A 248 28.25 16.19 10.00
C LEU A 248 29.38 15.73 10.92
N ALA A 249 29.30 14.52 11.49
CA ALA A 249 30.38 13.93 12.27
C ALA A 249 31.66 13.74 11.42
N ALA A 250 31.51 13.27 10.18
CA ALA A 250 32.63 13.19 9.23
C ALA A 250 33.21 14.57 8.88
N SER A 251 32.36 15.61 8.82
CA SER A 251 32.79 17.00 8.60
C SER A 251 33.60 17.54 9.77
N VAL A 252 33.20 17.23 11.02
CA VAL A 252 33.96 17.58 12.22
C VAL A 252 35.33 16.90 12.24
N ALA A 253 35.40 15.62 11.85
CA ALA A 253 36.65 14.87 11.81
C ALA A 253 37.62 15.37 10.72
N SER A 254 37.11 15.69 9.54
CA SER A 254 37.92 16.11 8.37
C SER A 254 38.19 17.61 8.29
N GLY A 255 37.38 18.43 8.98
CA GLY A 255 37.38 19.89 8.82
C GLY A 255 36.72 20.40 7.54
N GLN A 256 36.17 19.50 6.70
CA GLN A 256 35.50 19.85 5.45
C GLN A 256 34.01 19.54 5.55
N PHE A 257 33.18 20.59 5.43
CA PHE A 257 31.74 20.42 5.48
C PHE A 257 31.16 19.93 4.16
N ASN A 258 30.29 18.91 4.25
CA ASN A 258 29.49 18.51 3.11
C ASN A 258 28.47 19.62 2.77
N PRO A 259 28.48 20.17 1.53
CA PRO A 259 27.54 21.21 1.13
C PRO A 259 26.07 20.80 1.19
N ALA A 260 25.75 19.51 1.13
CA ALA A 260 24.38 19.01 1.28
C ALA A 260 23.91 19.11 2.74
N ALA A 261 24.76 18.73 3.69
CA ALA A 261 24.48 18.81 5.13
C ALA A 261 24.21 20.26 5.56
N LEU A 262 25.08 21.19 5.12
CA LEU A 262 24.88 22.63 5.37
C LEU A 262 23.52 23.12 4.85
N THR A 263 23.06 22.61 3.71
CA THR A 263 21.77 23.01 3.15
C THR A 263 20.59 22.50 3.97
N TYR A 264 20.66 21.28 4.52
CA TYR A 264 19.62 20.81 5.43
C TYR A 264 19.61 21.59 6.74
N ALA A 265 20.77 22.04 7.23
CA ALA A 265 20.83 22.95 8.38
C ALA A 265 20.21 24.33 8.05
N ASP A 266 20.51 24.91 6.88
CA ASP A 266 19.96 26.19 6.43
C ASP A 266 18.44 26.12 6.21
N LEU A 267 17.95 25.02 5.63
CA LEU A 267 16.51 24.75 5.49
C LEU A 267 15.83 24.70 6.86
N GLY A 268 16.44 24.02 7.82
CA GLY A 268 15.92 23.91 9.18
C GLY A 268 15.84 25.25 9.90
N ARG A 269 16.90 26.05 9.82
CA ARG A 269 16.92 27.42 10.35
C ARG A 269 15.85 28.28 9.69
N ALA A 270 15.79 28.31 8.36
CA ALA A 270 14.81 29.11 7.63
C ALA A 270 13.36 28.70 7.91
N TRP A 271 13.10 27.40 8.11
CA TRP A 271 11.81 26.92 8.57
C TRP A 271 11.53 27.41 9.99
N ARG A 272 12.42 27.16 10.96
CA ARG A 272 12.22 27.53 12.38
C ARG A 272 12.01 29.04 12.57
N ASP A 273 12.83 29.86 11.90
CA ASP A 273 12.86 31.32 12.04
C ASP A 273 11.84 32.05 11.15
N ARG A 274 10.97 31.29 10.48
CA ARG A 274 9.91 31.80 9.60
C ARG A 274 10.41 32.64 8.41
N GLN A 275 11.45 32.17 7.72
CA GLN A 275 12.07 32.85 6.57
C GLN A 275 11.77 32.14 5.23
N PRO A 276 10.63 32.42 4.57
CA PRO A 276 10.20 31.71 3.36
C PRO A 276 11.14 31.91 2.17
N GLU A 277 11.70 33.11 1.97
CA GLU A 277 12.61 33.35 0.85
C GLU A 277 13.91 32.54 0.94
N ALA A 278 14.49 32.47 2.14
CA ALA A 278 15.70 31.70 2.42
C ALA A 278 15.43 30.19 2.23
N PHE A 279 14.31 29.70 2.76
CA PHE A 279 13.88 28.31 2.59
C PHE A 279 13.71 27.96 1.11
N ASN A 280 12.95 28.77 0.37
CA ASN A 280 12.64 28.52 -1.04
C ASN A 280 13.91 28.53 -1.91
N ARG A 281 14.87 29.40 -1.59
CA ARG A 281 16.17 29.44 -2.26
C ARG A 281 16.97 28.17 -1.99
N ALA A 282 17.10 27.77 -0.73
CA ALA A 282 17.84 26.58 -0.34
C ALA A 282 17.27 25.29 -1.00
N VAL A 283 15.94 25.16 -1.08
CA VAL A 283 15.28 24.04 -1.78
C VAL A 283 15.66 24.03 -3.26
N ARG A 284 15.54 25.16 -3.96
CA ARG A 284 15.85 25.27 -5.40
C ARG A 284 17.32 24.98 -5.68
N ASP A 285 18.22 25.56 -4.90
CA ASP A 285 19.67 25.43 -5.11
C ASP A 285 20.13 24.00 -4.83
N TYR A 286 19.58 23.34 -3.79
CA TYR A 286 19.87 21.93 -3.53
C TYR A 286 19.32 21.02 -4.63
N ARG A 287 18.08 21.25 -5.06
CA ARG A 287 17.48 20.51 -6.17
C ARG A 287 18.32 20.63 -7.45
N GLY A 288 18.78 21.85 -7.77
CA GLY A 288 19.63 22.12 -8.93
C GLY A 288 20.96 21.35 -8.88
N ARG A 289 21.60 21.28 -7.71
CA ARG A 289 22.82 20.46 -7.53
C ARG A 289 22.55 18.98 -7.76
N LEU A 290 21.48 18.43 -7.17
CA LEU A 290 21.12 17.03 -7.37
C LEU A 290 20.78 16.70 -8.83
N GLU A 291 20.17 17.63 -9.58
CA GLU A 291 19.84 17.45 -11.00
C GLU A 291 21.09 17.19 -11.86
N SER A 292 22.23 17.80 -11.50
CA SER A 292 23.49 17.57 -12.19
C SER A 292 24.12 16.20 -11.88
N GLY A 293 23.93 15.67 -10.67
CA GLY A 293 24.55 14.42 -10.23
C GLY A 293 23.70 13.15 -10.42
N ILE A 294 22.38 13.24 -10.21
CA ILE A 294 21.46 12.08 -10.18
C ILE A 294 20.13 12.33 -10.94
N PRO A 295 20.14 12.80 -12.20
CA PRO A 295 18.93 13.16 -12.93
C PRO A 295 17.94 11.99 -13.09
N ALA A 296 18.45 10.76 -13.28
CA ALA A 296 17.60 9.58 -13.43
C ALA A 296 16.83 9.23 -12.14
N LEU A 297 17.49 9.35 -10.97
CA LEU A 297 16.85 9.10 -9.66
C LEU A 297 15.84 10.21 -9.33
N LEU A 298 16.16 11.46 -9.65
CA LEU A 298 15.23 12.58 -9.46
C LEU A 298 13.99 12.45 -10.34
N ARG A 299 14.13 11.99 -11.59
CA ARG A 299 12.99 11.68 -12.44
C ARG A 299 12.11 10.59 -11.83
N LYS A 300 12.69 9.54 -11.24
CA LYS A 300 11.92 8.52 -10.51
C LYS A 300 11.18 9.13 -9.30
N CYS A 301 11.85 9.99 -8.53
CA CYS A 301 11.24 10.66 -7.38
C CYS A 301 10.08 11.57 -7.79
N ASP A 302 10.21 12.30 -8.90
CA ASP A 302 9.15 13.17 -9.41
C ASP A 302 7.95 12.40 -9.92
N VAL A 303 8.19 11.27 -10.60
CA VAL A 303 7.12 10.38 -11.06
C VAL A 303 6.40 9.76 -9.86
N GLU A 304 7.13 9.29 -8.84
CA GLU A 304 6.54 8.74 -7.62
C GLU A 304 5.75 9.80 -6.84
N TRP A 305 6.28 11.01 -6.72
CA TRP A 305 5.57 12.14 -6.11
C TRP A 305 4.25 12.45 -6.84
N ARG A 306 4.27 12.52 -8.17
CA ARG A 306 3.05 12.72 -8.98
C ARG A 306 2.07 11.54 -8.83
N PHE A 307 2.59 10.32 -8.82
CA PHE A 307 1.82 9.10 -8.66
C PHE A 307 1.09 9.06 -7.30
N ASN A 308 1.77 9.44 -6.22
CA ASN A 308 1.20 9.56 -4.88
C ASN A 308 0.09 10.61 -4.81
N GLY A 309 0.27 11.75 -5.49
CA GLY A 309 -0.73 12.80 -5.59
C GLY A 309 -1.97 12.37 -6.38
N ALA A 310 -1.78 11.69 -7.51
CA ALA A 310 -2.86 11.28 -8.41
C ALA A 310 -3.72 10.12 -7.89
N GLN A 311 -3.18 9.30 -7.00
CA GLN A 311 -3.85 8.16 -6.36
C GLN A 311 -4.67 7.31 -7.36
N PRO A 312 -4.04 6.75 -8.42
CA PRO A 312 -4.76 6.11 -9.52
C PRO A 312 -5.64 4.96 -9.05
N PHE A 313 -5.17 4.16 -8.08
CA PHE A 313 -5.95 3.05 -7.53
C PHE A 313 -7.16 3.51 -6.72
N TYR A 314 -7.06 4.61 -5.98
CA TYR A 314 -8.21 5.15 -5.26
C TYR A 314 -9.27 5.68 -6.25
N SER A 315 -8.82 6.40 -7.28
CA SER A 315 -9.69 6.90 -8.35
C SER A 315 -10.39 5.73 -9.09
N SER A 316 -9.64 4.70 -9.49
CA SER A 316 -10.21 3.50 -10.11
C SER A 316 -11.21 2.78 -9.20
N MET A 317 -10.93 2.69 -7.90
CA MET A 317 -11.85 2.09 -6.92
C MET A 317 -13.22 2.79 -6.93
N LEU A 318 -13.23 4.13 -6.91
CA LEU A 318 -14.46 4.91 -6.99
C LEU A 318 -15.19 4.71 -8.32
N ILE A 319 -14.46 4.73 -9.44
CA ILE A 319 -15.04 4.54 -10.76
C ILE A 319 -15.66 3.13 -10.90
N TYR A 320 -15.02 2.09 -10.36
CA TYR A 320 -15.57 0.74 -10.37
C TYR A 320 -16.88 0.62 -9.60
N VAL A 321 -17.04 1.31 -8.46
CA VAL A 321 -18.31 1.36 -7.72
C VAL A 321 -19.40 2.00 -8.58
N VAL A 322 -19.11 3.16 -9.20
CA VAL A 322 -20.08 3.84 -10.07
C VAL A 322 -20.43 2.97 -11.28
N ALA A 323 -19.45 2.29 -11.87
CA ALA A 323 -19.65 1.38 -12.99
C ALA A 323 -20.53 0.18 -12.61
N PHE A 324 -20.30 -0.41 -11.43
CA PHE A 324 -21.11 -1.49 -10.88
C PHE A 324 -22.56 -1.06 -10.71
N LEU A 325 -22.79 0.09 -10.06
CA LEU A 325 -24.13 0.64 -9.86
C LEU A 325 -24.82 0.93 -11.20
N ALA A 326 -24.12 1.52 -12.17
CA ALA A 326 -24.65 1.74 -13.51
C ALA A 326 -25.03 0.43 -14.21
N ALA A 327 -24.22 -0.63 -14.07
CA ALA A 327 -24.51 -1.95 -14.64
C ALA A 327 -25.76 -2.58 -14.01
N VAL A 328 -25.88 -2.55 -12.68
CA VAL A 328 -27.06 -3.08 -11.96
C VAL A 328 -28.32 -2.33 -12.36
N VAL A 329 -28.27 -0.98 -12.36
CA VAL A 329 -29.43 -0.16 -12.75
C VAL A 329 -29.80 -0.37 -14.22
N SER A 330 -28.82 -0.66 -15.10
CA SER A 330 -29.09 -0.95 -16.52
C SER A 330 -30.07 -2.11 -16.73
N TRP A 331 -30.06 -3.11 -15.83
CA TRP A 331 -30.98 -4.24 -15.90
C TRP A 331 -32.43 -3.87 -15.52
N LEU A 332 -32.62 -2.79 -14.77
CA LEU A 332 -33.94 -2.28 -14.39
C LEU A 332 -34.41 -1.20 -15.36
N ARG A 333 -33.51 -0.30 -15.80
CA ARG A 333 -33.85 0.88 -16.58
C ARG A 333 -32.75 1.22 -17.59
N TRP A 334 -33.16 1.55 -18.82
CA TRP A 334 -32.27 2.00 -19.91
C TRP A 334 -31.07 1.07 -20.18
N PRO A 335 -31.31 -0.22 -20.50
CA PRO A 335 -30.27 -1.23 -20.64
C PRO A 335 -29.15 -0.82 -21.59
N GLU A 336 -29.49 -0.27 -22.76
CA GLU A 336 -28.49 0.13 -23.77
C GLU A 336 -27.69 1.38 -23.39
N ALA A 337 -28.28 2.33 -22.67
CA ALA A 337 -27.60 3.58 -22.32
C ALA A 337 -26.70 3.37 -21.10
N LEU A 338 -27.24 2.82 -20.02
CA LEU A 338 -26.50 2.57 -18.78
C LEU A 338 -25.51 1.41 -18.92
N GLY A 339 -25.79 0.40 -19.74
CA GLY A 339 -24.82 -0.65 -20.05
C GLY A 339 -23.58 -0.11 -20.76
N ARG A 340 -23.75 0.84 -21.70
CA ARG A 340 -22.62 1.52 -22.37
C ARG A 340 -21.84 2.43 -21.42
N VAL A 341 -22.53 3.12 -20.50
CA VAL A 341 -21.87 3.91 -19.44
C VAL A 341 -21.05 2.99 -18.55
N ALA A 342 -21.63 1.91 -18.05
CA ALA A 342 -20.95 0.94 -17.19
C ALA A 342 -19.69 0.39 -17.87
N PHE A 343 -19.80 -0.07 -19.12
CA PHE A 343 -18.65 -0.54 -19.88
C PHE A 343 -17.56 0.53 -20.05
N GLY A 344 -17.94 1.76 -20.41
CA GLY A 344 -17.00 2.87 -20.56
C GLY A 344 -16.28 3.24 -19.25
N LEU A 345 -16.99 3.21 -18.12
CA LEU A 345 -16.43 3.45 -16.80
C LEU A 345 -15.49 2.32 -16.35
N VAL A 346 -15.87 1.04 -16.57
CA VAL A 346 -14.97 -0.10 -16.31
C VAL A 346 -13.71 0.02 -17.16
N ALA A 347 -13.83 0.35 -18.45
CA ALA A 347 -12.69 0.52 -19.33
C ALA A 347 -11.78 1.67 -18.85
N LEU A 348 -12.36 2.80 -18.42
CA LEU A 348 -11.61 3.91 -17.84
C LEU A 348 -10.86 3.49 -16.57
N ALA A 349 -11.56 2.87 -15.61
CA ALA A 349 -10.94 2.39 -14.38
C ALA A 349 -9.83 1.37 -14.65
N PHE A 350 -10.03 0.49 -15.64
CA PHE A 350 -9.02 -0.48 -16.07
C PHE A 350 -7.78 0.21 -16.66
N VAL A 351 -7.96 1.22 -17.51
CA VAL A 351 -6.85 2.02 -18.06
C VAL A 351 -6.09 2.75 -16.95
N VAL A 352 -6.80 3.42 -16.04
CA VAL A 352 -6.18 4.15 -14.91
C VAL A 352 -5.40 3.18 -14.00
N SER A 353 -5.97 2.03 -13.67
CA SER A 353 -5.27 0.99 -12.91
C SER A 353 -4.07 0.42 -13.66
N THR A 354 -4.18 0.25 -14.98
CA THR A 354 -3.08 -0.23 -15.83
C THR A 354 -1.91 0.75 -15.83
N VAL A 355 -2.19 2.05 -16.02
CA VAL A 355 -1.17 3.11 -15.90
C VAL A 355 -0.54 3.09 -14.51
N GLY A 356 -1.36 2.88 -13.47
CA GLY A 356 -0.86 2.79 -12.10
C GLY A 356 0.09 1.61 -11.88
N ILE A 357 -0.29 0.41 -12.37
CA ILE A 357 0.54 -0.79 -12.32
C ILE A 357 1.84 -0.61 -13.12
N LEU A 358 1.76 -0.11 -14.35
CA LEU A 358 2.93 0.12 -15.21
C LEU A 358 3.90 1.14 -14.61
N THR A 359 3.38 2.21 -14.02
CA THR A 359 4.22 3.21 -13.33
C THR A 359 4.98 2.57 -12.18
N ARG A 360 4.33 1.72 -11.39
CA ARG A 360 4.99 0.97 -10.31
C ARG A 360 6.03 0.00 -10.83
N MET A 361 5.73 -0.74 -11.90
CA MET A 361 6.69 -1.64 -12.53
C MET A 361 7.95 -0.90 -12.98
N TRP A 362 7.79 0.31 -13.52
CA TRP A 362 8.92 1.16 -13.91
C TRP A 362 9.70 1.73 -12.72
N LEU A 363 9.00 2.13 -11.65
CA LEU A 363 9.64 2.61 -10.41
C LEU A 363 10.48 1.50 -9.75
N GLU A 364 9.89 0.32 -9.56
CA GLU A 364 10.53 -0.86 -8.94
C GLU A 364 11.52 -1.57 -9.88
N ALA A 365 11.38 -1.41 -11.20
CA ALA A 365 12.04 -2.24 -12.23
C ALA A 365 11.74 -3.74 -12.06
N ARG A 366 10.50 -4.05 -11.63
CA ARG A 366 10.00 -5.41 -11.35
C ARG A 366 8.60 -5.60 -11.94
N PRO A 367 8.18 -6.85 -12.23
CA PRO A 367 6.78 -7.17 -12.53
C PRO A 367 5.84 -6.92 -11.32
N PRO A 368 4.52 -6.80 -11.54
CA PRO A 368 3.58 -6.24 -10.57
C PRO A 368 3.10 -7.24 -9.50
N VAL A 369 3.98 -8.12 -9.04
CA VAL A 369 3.68 -9.20 -8.08
C VAL A 369 4.78 -9.36 -7.03
N THR A 370 5.45 -8.24 -6.71
CA THR A 370 6.57 -8.14 -5.76
C THR A 370 6.21 -8.41 -4.29
N ASN A 371 4.95 -8.19 -3.90
CA ASN A 371 4.45 -8.40 -2.54
C ASN A 371 2.93 -8.67 -2.55
N LEU A 372 2.33 -8.86 -1.37
CA LEU A 372 0.88 -9.11 -1.24
C LEU A 372 0.04 -7.94 -1.77
N TYR A 373 0.50 -6.70 -1.60
CA TYR A 373 -0.19 -5.52 -2.13
C TYR A 373 -0.21 -5.52 -3.67
N SER A 374 0.95 -5.66 -4.32
CA SER A 374 1.05 -5.61 -5.79
C SER A 374 0.36 -6.82 -6.43
N SER A 375 0.49 -8.01 -5.84
CA SER A 375 -0.27 -9.19 -6.29
C SER A 375 -1.78 -9.00 -6.14
N ALA A 376 -2.26 -8.32 -5.07
CA ALA A 376 -3.69 -8.04 -4.91
C ALA A 376 -4.25 -7.15 -6.02
N LEU A 377 -3.49 -6.13 -6.40
CA LEU A 377 -3.81 -5.28 -7.56
C LEU A 377 -3.81 -6.09 -8.86
N PHE A 378 -2.80 -6.93 -9.07
CA PHE A 378 -2.65 -7.70 -10.31
C PHE A 378 -3.76 -8.74 -10.50
N VAL A 379 -4.13 -9.47 -9.44
CA VAL A 379 -5.21 -10.48 -9.52
C VAL A 379 -6.55 -9.84 -9.85
N GLY A 380 -6.88 -8.72 -9.21
CA GLY A 380 -8.10 -7.98 -9.55
C GLY A 380 -8.07 -7.41 -10.97
N TRP A 381 -6.94 -6.83 -11.37
CA TRP A 381 -6.72 -6.32 -12.72
C TRP A 381 -6.90 -7.42 -13.78
N GLY A 382 -6.33 -8.60 -13.57
CA GLY A 382 -6.47 -9.75 -14.48
C GLY A 382 -7.92 -10.23 -14.58
N ALA A 383 -8.63 -10.31 -13.46
CA ALA A 383 -10.05 -10.68 -13.45
C ALA A 383 -10.93 -9.64 -14.17
N VAL A 384 -10.65 -8.34 -13.99
CA VAL A 384 -11.33 -7.26 -14.74
C VAL A 384 -11.04 -7.35 -16.23
N ALA A 385 -9.80 -7.65 -16.63
CA ALA A 385 -9.44 -7.83 -18.05
C ALA A 385 -10.27 -8.96 -18.69
N LEU A 386 -10.39 -10.11 -18.00
CA LEU A 386 -11.25 -11.21 -18.44
C LEU A 386 -12.73 -10.80 -18.51
N CYS A 387 -13.22 -10.01 -17.55
CA CYS A 387 -14.58 -9.49 -17.58
C CYS A 387 -14.84 -8.56 -18.78
N LEU A 388 -13.87 -7.72 -19.17
CA LEU A 388 -13.96 -6.87 -20.34
C LEU A 388 -14.04 -7.69 -21.64
N VAL A 389 -13.28 -8.78 -21.74
CA VAL A 389 -13.37 -9.74 -22.85
C VAL A 389 -14.76 -10.37 -22.89
N LEU A 390 -15.27 -10.85 -21.75
CA LEU A 390 -16.62 -11.44 -21.66
C LEU A 390 -17.72 -10.43 -22.03
N GLU A 391 -17.63 -9.20 -21.56
CA GLU A 391 -18.58 -8.14 -21.91
C GLU A 391 -18.55 -7.84 -23.41
N ARG A 392 -17.36 -7.84 -24.02
CA ARG A 392 -17.19 -7.62 -25.46
C ARG A 392 -17.84 -8.71 -26.31
N MET A 393 -17.91 -9.94 -25.78
CA MET A 393 -18.53 -11.11 -26.42
C MET A 393 -20.04 -11.18 -26.18
N HIS A 394 -20.50 -10.93 -24.95
CA HIS A 394 -21.90 -11.16 -24.55
C HIS A 394 -22.79 -9.91 -24.50
N ARG A 395 -22.21 -8.70 -24.39
CA ARG A 395 -22.89 -7.37 -24.46
C ARG A 395 -24.16 -7.25 -23.61
N ASN A 396 -24.17 -7.80 -22.41
CA ASN A 396 -25.34 -7.87 -21.53
C ASN A 396 -25.13 -7.20 -20.15
N ALA A 397 -24.08 -6.39 -20.00
CA ALA A 397 -23.65 -5.72 -18.78
C ALA A 397 -23.25 -6.67 -17.62
N ILE A 398 -23.27 -8.00 -17.81
CA ILE A 398 -22.85 -8.96 -16.79
C ILE A 398 -21.35 -8.87 -16.55
N GLY A 399 -20.56 -8.75 -17.62
CA GLY A 399 -19.12 -8.55 -17.51
C GLY A 399 -18.79 -7.21 -16.87
N SER A 400 -19.55 -6.15 -17.18
CA SER A 400 -19.37 -4.83 -16.54
C SER A 400 -19.69 -4.83 -15.05
N ALA A 401 -20.79 -5.50 -14.64
CA ALA A 401 -21.13 -5.66 -13.23
C ALA A 401 -20.06 -6.48 -12.48
N ALA A 402 -19.59 -7.58 -13.10
CA ALA A 402 -18.53 -8.39 -12.52
C ALA A 402 -17.21 -7.63 -12.38
N ALA A 403 -16.80 -6.92 -13.42
CA ALA A 403 -15.61 -6.08 -13.39
C ALA A 403 -15.69 -4.99 -12.32
N GLY A 404 -16.83 -4.30 -12.22
CA GLY A 404 -17.03 -3.26 -11.20
C GLY A 404 -16.89 -3.80 -9.78
N LEU A 405 -17.53 -4.93 -9.46
CA LEU A 405 -17.47 -5.49 -8.10
C LEU A 405 -16.10 -6.12 -7.79
N ILE A 406 -15.53 -6.91 -8.71
CA ILE A 406 -14.21 -7.53 -8.52
C ILE A 406 -13.10 -6.48 -8.45
N GLY A 407 -13.12 -5.49 -9.37
CA GLY A 407 -12.17 -4.39 -9.39
C GLY A 407 -12.23 -3.56 -8.12
N PHE A 408 -13.43 -3.22 -7.64
CA PHE A 408 -13.60 -2.56 -6.34
C PHE A 408 -13.06 -3.39 -5.18
N ALA A 409 -13.47 -4.66 -5.06
CA ALA A 409 -13.10 -5.53 -3.95
C ALA A 409 -11.57 -5.76 -3.87
N SER A 410 -10.92 -6.00 -5.02
CA SER A 410 -9.46 -6.13 -5.09
C SER A 410 -8.74 -4.86 -4.66
N LEU A 411 -9.16 -3.69 -5.16
CA LEU A 411 -8.54 -2.42 -4.78
C LEU A 411 -8.80 -2.09 -3.30
N LEU A 412 -9.95 -2.49 -2.75
CA LEU A 412 -10.25 -2.33 -1.32
C LEU A 412 -9.32 -3.19 -0.46
N VAL A 413 -9.05 -4.43 -0.86
CA VAL A 413 -8.05 -5.29 -0.19
C VAL A 413 -6.66 -4.65 -0.27
N ALA A 414 -6.26 -4.18 -1.46
CA ALA A 414 -4.98 -3.49 -1.63
C ALA A 414 -4.88 -2.23 -0.75
N HIS A 415 -5.97 -1.46 -0.62
CA HIS A 415 -5.99 -0.30 0.27
C HIS A 415 -5.72 -0.65 1.74
N HIS A 416 -6.30 -1.75 2.24
CA HIS A 416 -6.03 -2.21 3.61
C HIS A 416 -4.59 -2.72 3.77
N LEU A 417 -4.05 -3.38 2.76
CA LEU A 417 -2.65 -3.81 2.74
C LEU A 417 -1.67 -2.62 2.77
N ALA A 418 -2.02 -1.50 2.12
CA ALA A 418 -1.21 -0.29 2.09
C ALA A 418 -1.17 0.46 3.43
N LEU A 419 -2.05 0.15 4.39
CA LEU A 419 -2.03 0.76 5.73
C LEU A 419 -0.74 0.42 6.51
N GLY A 420 -0.04 -0.66 6.12
CA GLY A 420 1.23 -1.07 6.71
C GLY A 420 2.42 -0.17 6.40
N GLY A 421 2.29 0.81 5.49
CA GLY A 421 3.35 1.78 5.18
C GLY A 421 3.70 1.85 3.70
N ASP A 422 4.99 1.76 3.38
CA ASP A 422 5.44 1.78 1.99
C ASP A 422 5.03 0.48 1.28
N THR A 423 4.59 0.59 0.03
CA THR A 423 4.17 -0.56 -0.78
C THR A 423 5.18 -0.88 -1.89
N LEU A 424 6.20 -0.04 -2.06
CA LEU A 424 7.34 -0.19 -2.96
C LEU A 424 8.58 -0.65 -2.16
N GLU A 425 8.38 -1.61 -1.25
CA GLU A 425 9.43 -2.10 -0.35
C GLU A 425 10.49 -2.93 -1.07
N MET A 426 11.67 -3.02 -0.46
CA MET A 426 12.69 -3.97 -0.90
C MET A 426 12.21 -5.39 -0.63
N MET A 427 12.33 -6.24 -1.65
CA MET A 427 11.85 -7.61 -1.63
C MET A 427 12.81 -8.51 -0.84
N ARG A 428 12.31 -9.65 -0.35
CA ARG A 428 13.20 -10.67 0.24
C ARG A 428 14.17 -11.20 -0.80
N ALA A 429 15.37 -11.59 -0.40
CA ALA A 429 16.44 -12.01 -1.32
C ALA A 429 16.03 -13.11 -2.31
N VAL A 430 15.23 -14.10 -1.90
CA VAL A 430 14.73 -15.16 -2.81
C VAL A 430 13.83 -14.61 -3.92
N LEU A 431 13.11 -13.52 -3.64
CA LEU A 431 12.24 -12.84 -4.61
C LEU A 431 13.02 -11.94 -5.58
N ASP A 432 14.35 -11.81 -5.43
CA ASP A 432 15.22 -11.02 -6.30
C ASP A 432 15.55 -11.73 -7.64
N SER A 433 14.56 -12.41 -8.23
CA SER A 433 14.66 -12.99 -9.57
C SER A 433 13.54 -12.47 -10.46
N ASN A 434 13.89 -11.57 -11.39
CA ASN A 434 12.93 -11.05 -12.36
C ASN A 434 12.35 -12.14 -13.25
N PHE A 435 13.14 -13.16 -13.58
CA PHE A 435 12.70 -14.28 -14.40
C PHE A 435 11.55 -15.04 -13.73
N TRP A 436 11.74 -15.48 -12.49
CA TRP A 436 10.73 -16.28 -11.78
C TRP A 436 9.51 -15.46 -11.38
N LEU A 437 9.74 -14.21 -10.98
CA LEU A 437 8.66 -13.31 -10.64
C LEU A 437 7.76 -13.00 -11.87
N ALA A 438 8.36 -12.82 -13.06
CA ALA A 438 7.63 -12.53 -14.28
C ALA A 438 6.98 -13.78 -14.92
N THR A 439 7.51 -14.98 -14.68
CA THR A 439 6.99 -16.22 -15.27
C THR A 439 6.09 -16.95 -14.27
N HIS A 440 6.66 -17.59 -13.25
CA HIS A 440 5.93 -18.39 -12.26
C HIS A 440 4.83 -17.59 -11.56
N VAL A 441 5.19 -16.49 -10.90
CA VAL A 441 4.25 -15.77 -10.00
C VAL A 441 3.13 -15.10 -10.80
N VAL A 442 3.44 -14.52 -11.95
CA VAL A 442 2.42 -13.98 -12.87
C VAL A 442 1.50 -15.09 -13.38
N THR A 443 2.04 -16.24 -13.79
CA THR A 443 1.25 -17.37 -14.33
C THR A 443 0.26 -17.90 -13.30
N ILE A 444 0.70 -18.16 -12.05
CA ILE A 444 -0.19 -18.64 -11.00
C ILE A 444 -1.23 -17.56 -10.61
N ALA A 445 -0.85 -16.27 -10.60
CA ALA A 445 -1.77 -15.17 -10.29
C ALA A 445 -2.87 -14.99 -11.35
N VAL A 446 -2.57 -15.25 -12.63
CA VAL A 446 -3.59 -15.34 -13.69
C VAL A 446 -4.57 -16.48 -13.40
N GLY A 447 -4.08 -17.63 -12.92
CA GLY A 447 -4.92 -18.74 -12.46
C GLY A 447 -5.84 -18.37 -11.29
N TYR A 448 -5.31 -17.64 -10.30
CA TYR A 448 -6.12 -17.10 -9.19
C TYR A 448 -7.22 -16.16 -9.69
N SER A 449 -6.88 -15.25 -10.60
CA SER A 449 -7.82 -14.29 -11.21
C SER A 449 -8.97 -14.99 -11.91
N ALA A 450 -8.67 -16.03 -12.69
CA ALA A 450 -9.65 -16.82 -13.41
C ALA A 450 -10.56 -17.61 -12.45
N THR A 451 -9.99 -18.24 -11.41
CA THR A 451 -10.79 -19.00 -10.43
C THR A 451 -11.77 -18.09 -9.69
N PHE A 452 -11.31 -16.91 -9.24
CA PHE A 452 -12.18 -15.91 -8.60
C PHE A 452 -13.29 -15.42 -9.52
N LEU A 453 -12.99 -15.20 -10.80
CA LEU A 453 -13.98 -14.81 -11.78
C LEU A 453 -15.04 -15.90 -12.01
N ALA A 454 -14.63 -17.17 -12.11
CA ALA A 454 -15.55 -18.29 -12.26
C ALA A 454 -16.52 -18.37 -11.08
N GLY A 455 -16.01 -18.28 -9.85
CA GLY A 455 -16.86 -18.26 -8.66
C GLY A 455 -17.76 -17.03 -8.62
N PHE A 456 -17.29 -15.86 -9.03
CA PHE A 456 -18.12 -14.65 -9.11
C PHE A 456 -19.28 -14.78 -10.11
N LEU A 457 -19.05 -15.29 -11.32
CA LEU A 457 -20.13 -15.56 -12.27
C LEU A 457 -21.13 -16.58 -11.73
N ALA A 458 -20.66 -17.56 -10.96
CA ALA A 458 -21.53 -18.50 -10.26
C ALA A 458 -22.36 -17.83 -9.16
N ILE A 459 -21.84 -16.83 -8.44
CA ILE A 459 -22.63 -16.02 -7.50
C ILE A 459 -23.75 -15.28 -8.26
N ILE A 460 -23.46 -14.67 -9.41
CA ILE A 460 -24.49 -14.04 -10.25
C ILE A 460 -25.57 -15.04 -10.65
N TYR A 461 -25.19 -16.26 -11.05
CA TYR A 461 -26.14 -17.34 -11.37
C TYR A 461 -27.08 -17.63 -10.19
N VAL A 462 -26.53 -17.82 -8.98
CA VAL A 462 -27.31 -18.15 -7.78
C VAL A 462 -28.23 -16.99 -7.38
N LEU A 463 -27.69 -15.76 -7.29
CA LEU A 463 -28.48 -14.59 -6.87
C LEU A 463 -29.59 -14.26 -7.87
N ARG A 464 -29.32 -14.35 -9.18
CA ARG A 464 -30.37 -14.15 -10.20
C ARG A 464 -31.47 -15.19 -10.08
N GLY A 465 -31.11 -16.45 -9.88
CA GLY A 465 -32.07 -17.54 -9.74
C GLY A 465 -32.96 -17.40 -8.50
N VAL A 466 -32.35 -17.10 -7.35
CA VAL A 466 -33.05 -17.07 -6.06
C VAL A 466 -33.82 -15.76 -5.85
N LEU A 467 -33.20 -14.61 -6.12
CA LEU A 467 -33.76 -13.29 -5.77
C LEU A 467 -34.63 -12.67 -6.87
N THR A 468 -34.47 -13.11 -8.13
CA THR A 468 -35.14 -12.50 -9.29
C THR A 468 -35.85 -13.55 -10.15
N ARG A 469 -36.59 -13.10 -11.18
CA ARG A 469 -37.15 -13.96 -12.25
C ARG A 469 -36.33 -13.91 -13.54
N SER A 470 -35.10 -13.41 -13.46
CA SER A 470 -34.28 -13.07 -14.63
C SER A 470 -33.33 -14.19 -15.08
N LEU A 471 -33.35 -15.36 -14.43
CA LEU A 471 -32.54 -16.51 -14.81
C LEU A 471 -33.34 -17.46 -15.70
N ASP A 472 -33.48 -17.10 -16.97
CA ASP A 472 -34.06 -17.99 -17.99
C ASP A 472 -33.05 -19.08 -18.42
N PRO A 473 -33.51 -20.17 -19.08
CA PRO A 473 -32.63 -21.26 -19.50
C PRO A 473 -31.44 -20.83 -20.37
N ARG A 474 -31.62 -19.87 -21.27
CA ARG A 474 -30.54 -19.39 -22.15
C ARG A 474 -29.48 -18.65 -21.34
N THR A 475 -29.89 -17.81 -20.41
CA THR A 475 -28.99 -17.10 -19.50
C THR A 475 -28.25 -18.08 -18.58
N ALA A 476 -28.95 -19.08 -18.02
CA ALA A 476 -28.35 -20.13 -17.21
C ALA A 476 -27.28 -20.92 -17.99
N ASP A 477 -27.56 -21.31 -19.23
CA ASP A 477 -26.61 -22.03 -20.07
C ASP A 477 -25.44 -21.14 -20.53
N ALA A 478 -25.67 -19.85 -20.77
CA ALA A 478 -24.60 -18.91 -21.06
C ALA A 478 -23.65 -18.77 -19.86
N LEU A 479 -24.18 -18.57 -18.65
CA LEU A 479 -23.39 -18.49 -17.41
C LEU A 479 -22.62 -19.78 -17.16
N ALA A 480 -23.26 -20.94 -17.30
CA ALA A 480 -22.60 -22.23 -17.11
C ALA A 480 -21.45 -22.45 -18.12
N ARG A 481 -21.63 -22.09 -19.40
CA ARG A 481 -20.56 -22.17 -20.41
C ARG A 481 -19.40 -21.22 -20.11
N MET A 482 -19.69 -19.98 -19.69
CA MET A 482 -18.64 -19.03 -19.28
C MET A 482 -17.86 -19.56 -18.07
N ILE A 483 -18.55 -20.02 -17.02
CA ILE A 483 -17.92 -20.60 -15.83
C ILE A 483 -17.01 -21.77 -16.24
N TYR A 484 -17.51 -22.71 -17.04
CA TYR A 484 -16.73 -23.86 -17.49
C TYR A 484 -15.46 -23.45 -18.25
N GLY A 485 -15.59 -22.55 -19.24
CA GLY A 485 -14.45 -22.07 -20.02
C GLY A 485 -13.39 -21.36 -19.19
N ILE A 486 -13.82 -20.54 -18.21
CA ILE A 486 -12.91 -19.85 -17.30
C ILE A 486 -12.22 -20.84 -16.35
N VAL A 487 -12.92 -21.88 -15.88
CA VAL A 487 -12.30 -22.93 -15.07
C VAL A 487 -11.25 -23.70 -15.89
N CYS A 488 -11.48 -23.99 -17.17
CA CYS A 488 -10.44 -24.59 -18.03
C CYS A 488 -9.18 -23.70 -18.09
N PHE A 489 -9.37 -22.40 -18.27
CA PHE A 489 -8.28 -21.43 -18.26
C PHE A 489 -7.58 -21.37 -16.89
N ALA A 490 -8.35 -21.37 -15.80
CA ALA A 490 -7.82 -21.41 -14.44
C ALA A 490 -6.98 -22.68 -14.18
N THR A 491 -7.44 -23.85 -14.61
CA THR A 491 -6.70 -25.12 -14.50
C THR A 491 -5.37 -25.05 -15.23
N LEU A 492 -5.35 -24.55 -16.48
CA LEU A 492 -4.13 -24.44 -17.27
C LEU A 492 -3.07 -23.56 -16.58
N PHE A 493 -3.45 -22.34 -16.21
CA PHE A 493 -2.52 -21.39 -15.59
C PHE A 493 -2.14 -21.78 -14.16
N SER A 494 -3.07 -22.34 -13.39
CA SER A 494 -2.73 -22.83 -12.04
C SER A 494 -1.78 -24.03 -12.10
N PHE A 495 -1.97 -24.97 -13.04
CA PHE A 495 -1.09 -26.12 -13.21
C PHE A 495 0.32 -25.70 -13.66
N ILE A 496 0.42 -24.94 -14.76
CA ILE A 496 1.72 -24.46 -15.27
C ILE A 496 2.42 -23.61 -14.20
N GLY A 497 1.67 -22.72 -13.54
CA GLY A 497 2.16 -21.93 -12.42
C GLY A 497 2.76 -22.81 -11.33
N THR A 498 2.04 -23.82 -10.83
CA THR A 498 2.54 -24.73 -9.80
C THR A 498 3.80 -25.49 -10.23
N VAL A 499 3.87 -25.98 -11.46
CA VAL A 499 5.06 -26.67 -11.99
C VAL A 499 6.26 -25.73 -12.04
N LEU A 500 6.09 -24.52 -12.58
CA LEU A 500 7.16 -23.50 -12.61
C LEU A 500 7.63 -23.13 -11.20
N GLY A 501 6.72 -23.15 -10.22
CA GLY A 501 7.04 -22.90 -8.81
C GLY A 501 7.94 -23.97 -8.22
N GLY A 502 7.68 -25.24 -8.54
CA GLY A 502 8.56 -26.33 -8.13
C GLY A 502 9.96 -26.22 -8.73
N ILE A 503 10.09 -25.82 -10.01
CA ILE A 503 11.40 -25.59 -10.63
C ILE A 503 12.15 -24.45 -9.92
N TRP A 504 11.45 -23.36 -9.59
CA TRP A 504 12.05 -22.25 -8.85
C TRP A 504 12.47 -22.64 -7.43
N ALA A 505 11.66 -23.43 -6.73
CA ALA A 505 11.99 -23.97 -5.41
C ALA A 505 13.24 -24.85 -5.45
N ASP A 506 13.39 -25.66 -6.50
CA ASP A 506 14.57 -26.49 -6.71
C ASP A 506 15.84 -25.66 -6.87
N GLN A 507 15.76 -24.60 -7.69
CA GLN A 507 16.89 -23.67 -7.87
C GLN A 507 17.23 -22.87 -6.61
N SER A 508 16.24 -22.55 -5.78
CA SER A 508 16.42 -21.67 -4.61
C SER A 508 16.84 -22.44 -3.36
N TRP A 509 16.34 -23.66 -3.18
CA TRP A 509 16.47 -24.45 -1.95
C TRP A 509 16.90 -25.90 -2.18
N GLY A 510 17.21 -26.30 -3.42
CA GLY A 510 17.69 -27.65 -3.74
C GLY A 510 16.63 -28.75 -3.70
N ARG A 511 15.33 -28.39 -3.72
CA ARG A 511 14.22 -29.35 -3.81
C ARG A 511 13.04 -28.82 -4.62
N PHE A 512 12.49 -29.67 -5.50
CA PHE A 512 11.30 -29.35 -6.28
C PHE A 512 10.02 -29.19 -5.45
N TRP A 513 9.88 -29.96 -4.37
CA TRP A 513 8.69 -29.95 -3.51
C TRP A 513 9.05 -30.36 -2.09
N GLY A 514 8.30 -29.88 -1.09
CA GLY A 514 8.55 -30.21 0.32
C GLY A 514 7.39 -29.87 1.25
N TRP A 515 6.16 -29.88 0.73
CA TRP A 515 4.91 -29.79 1.51
C TRP A 515 4.78 -28.52 2.35
N ASP A 516 5.44 -27.45 1.93
CA ASP A 516 5.26 -26.13 2.54
C ASP A 516 3.79 -25.68 2.40
N PRO A 517 3.21 -24.92 3.35
CA PRO A 517 1.82 -24.48 3.24
C PRO A 517 1.48 -23.79 1.92
N LYS A 518 2.43 -23.04 1.32
CA LYS A 518 2.22 -22.37 0.03
C LYS A 518 2.16 -23.35 -1.14
N GLU A 519 3.05 -24.35 -1.13
CA GLU A 519 3.09 -25.45 -2.09
C GLU A 519 1.77 -26.25 -2.02
N ASN A 520 1.33 -26.62 -0.81
CA ASN A 520 0.07 -27.33 -0.58
C ASN A 520 -1.13 -26.51 -1.07
N GLY A 521 -1.14 -25.20 -0.79
CA GLY A 521 -2.16 -24.28 -1.29
C GLY A 521 -2.24 -24.28 -2.82
N ALA A 522 -1.10 -24.26 -3.51
CA ALA A 522 -1.04 -24.30 -4.97
C ALA A 522 -1.57 -25.63 -5.53
N LEU A 523 -1.21 -26.76 -4.90
CA LEU A 523 -1.72 -28.09 -5.28
C LEU A 523 -3.24 -28.21 -5.10
N ILE A 524 -3.78 -27.79 -3.95
CA ILE A 524 -5.22 -27.85 -3.67
C ILE A 524 -6.00 -27.05 -4.71
N LEU A 525 -5.49 -25.88 -5.15
CA LEU A 525 -6.13 -25.10 -6.20
C LEU A 525 -6.22 -25.87 -7.53
N VAL A 526 -5.10 -26.45 -7.98
CA VAL A 526 -5.06 -27.23 -9.23
C VAL A 526 -6.04 -28.40 -9.17
N LEU A 527 -6.02 -29.15 -8.07
CA LEU A 527 -6.90 -30.29 -7.86
C LEU A 527 -8.36 -29.86 -7.81
N TRP A 528 -8.69 -28.75 -7.14
CA TRP A 528 -10.07 -28.27 -7.07
C TRP A 528 -10.61 -27.87 -8.45
N ASN A 529 -9.82 -27.15 -9.24
CA ASN A 529 -10.19 -26.79 -10.61
C ASN A 529 -10.36 -28.06 -11.49
N ALA A 530 -9.50 -29.07 -11.32
CA ALA A 530 -9.67 -30.36 -12.00
C ALA A 530 -10.96 -31.10 -11.57
N VAL A 531 -11.29 -31.09 -10.27
CA VAL A 531 -12.53 -31.69 -9.74
C VAL A 531 -13.78 -31.03 -10.35
N ILE A 532 -13.79 -29.70 -10.49
CA ILE A 532 -14.90 -28.98 -11.14
C ILE A 532 -15.10 -29.49 -12.58
N LEU A 533 -14.02 -29.56 -13.36
CA LEU A 533 -14.08 -30.00 -14.75
C LEU A 533 -14.48 -31.47 -14.86
N HIS A 534 -13.90 -32.34 -14.02
CA HIS A 534 -14.20 -33.77 -14.01
C HIS A 534 -15.66 -34.03 -13.65
N ALA A 535 -16.18 -33.38 -12.60
CA ALA A 535 -17.58 -33.52 -12.20
C ALA A 535 -18.55 -33.05 -13.29
N ARG A 536 -18.20 -31.99 -14.03
CA ARG A 536 -19.02 -31.49 -15.14
C ARG A 536 -18.97 -32.42 -16.35
N TRP A 537 -17.78 -32.89 -16.71
CA TRP A 537 -17.58 -33.78 -17.85
C TRP A 537 -18.23 -35.15 -17.62
N GLY A 538 -18.07 -35.72 -16.41
CA GLY A 538 -18.69 -36.99 -16.02
C GLY A 538 -20.21 -36.91 -15.77
N GLY A 539 -20.84 -35.75 -15.97
CA GLY A 539 -22.28 -35.58 -15.79
C GLY A 539 -22.78 -35.58 -14.34
N LEU A 540 -21.87 -35.67 -13.36
CA LEU A 540 -22.19 -35.64 -11.92
C LEU A 540 -22.83 -34.31 -11.50
N VAL A 541 -22.44 -33.22 -12.15
CA VAL A 541 -23.02 -31.89 -11.90
C VAL A 541 -23.57 -31.23 -13.16
N ARG A 542 -24.77 -30.67 -13.01
CA ARG A 542 -25.41 -29.79 -14.01
C ARG A 542 -25.04 -28.32 -13.74
N GLN A 543 -25.75 -27.37 -14.35
CA GLN A 543 -25.45 -25.92 -14.28
C GLN A 543 -25.36 -25.43 -12.82
N ARG A 544 -26.31 -25.84 -11.97
CA ARG A 544 -26.32 -25.48 -10.54
C ARG A 544 -25.13 -26.05 -9.77
N GLY A 545 -24.81 -27.33 -9.98
CA GLY A 545 -23.68 -27.96 -9.28
C GLY A 545 -22.34 -27.37 -9.73
N LEU A 546 -22.19 -27.05 -11.03
CA LEU A 546 -21.04 -26.32 -11.54
C LEU A 546 -20.89 -24.95 -10.85
N ALA A 547 -21.99 -24.21 -10.68
CA ALA A 547 -21.97 -22.93 -9.97
C ALA A 547 -21.54 -23.10 -8.50
N VAL A 548 -22.08 -24.08 -7.79
CA VAL A 548 -21.70 -24.36 -6.39
C VAL A 548 -20.21 -24.67 -6.25
N LEU A 549 -19.67 -25.55 -7.10
CA LEU A 549 -18.26 -25.92 -7.03
C LEU A 549 -17.34 -24.74 -7.40
N ALA A 550 -17.77 -23.88 -8.34
CA ALA A 550 -17.04 -22.66 -8.67
C ALA A 550 -17.02 -21.65 -7.51
N ILE A 551 -18.12 -21.49 -6.77
CA ILE A 551 -18.15 -20.66 -5.54
C ILE A 551 -17.20 -21.23 -4.49
N ALA A 552 -17.17 -22.55 -4.30
CA ALA A 552 -16.20 -23.19 -3.43
C ALA A 552 -14.74 -22.98 -3.90
N GLY A 553 -14.53 -22.86 -5.21
CA GLY A 553 -13.24 -22.47 -5.79
C GLY A 553 -12.70 -21.14 -5.25
N ASN A 554 -13.57 -20.15 -5.01
CA ASN A 554 -13.17 -18.89 -4.38
C ASN A 554 -12.57 -19.09 -2.98
N ILE A 555 -13.15 -19.99 -2.18
CA ILE A 555 -12.65 -20.33 -0.84
C ILE A 555 -11.25 -20.93 -0.96
N VAL A 556 -11.09 -21.90 -1.85
CA VAL A 556 -9.81 -22.57 -2.10
C VAL A 556 -8.73 -21.58 -2.56
N THR A 557 -9.05 -20.70 -3.51
CA THR A 557 -8.12 -19.68 -3.99
C THR A 557 -7.75 -18.68 -2.89
N ALA A 558 -8.72 -18.21 -2.11
CA ALA A 558 -8.45 -17.27 -1.00
C ALA A 558 -7.56 -17.90 0.08
N TRP A 559 -7.76 -19.18 0.39
CA TRP A 559 -6.88 -19.92 1.31
C TRP A 559 -5.46 -20.07 0.76
N SER A 560 -5.33 -20.56 -0.48
CA SER A 560 -4.07 -20.76 -1.20
C SER A 560 -3.23 -19.48 -1.33
N TRP A 561 -3.90 -18.35 -1.51
CA TRP A 561 -3.25 -17.07 -1.69
C TRP A 561 -3.00 -16.31 -0.39
N PHE A 562 -4.03 -16.08 0.43
CA PHE A 562 -3.95 -15.32 1.68
C PHE A 562 -3.79 -16.21 2.93
N GLY A 563 -4.61 -17.26 3.07
CA GLY A 563 -4.67 -18.07 4.28
C GLY A 563 -3.32 -18.69 4.68
N VAL A 564 -2.58 -19.22 3.71
CA VAL A 564 -1.25 -19.81 3.96
C VAL A 564 -0.23 -18.83 4.51
N ASN A 565 -0.31 -17.53 4.16
CA ASN A 565 0.58 -16.50 4.71
C ASN A 565 0.28 -16.20 6.19
N MET A 566 -0.95 -16.48 6.64
CA MET A 566 -1.37 -16.27 8.03
C MET A 566 -0.87 -17.38 8.96
N LEU A 567 -0.43 -18.52 8.42
CA LEU A 567 0.13 -19.59 9.24
C LEU A 567 1.49 -19.20 9.82
N GLY A 568 2.19 -18.23 9.21
CA GLY A 568 3.48 -17.74 9.71
C GLY A 568 4.63 -18.75 9.64
N VAL A 569 4.36 -19.96 9.15
CA VAL A 569 5.31 -21.08 9.02
C VAL A 569 5.63 -21.28 7.54
N GLY A 570 6.87 -21.68 7.25
CA GLY A 570 7.31 -22.05 5.91
C GLY A 570 8.22 -21.03 5.25
N LEU A 571 9.00 -21.49 4.27
CA LEU A 571 10.02 -20.70 3.56
C LEU A 571 9.39 -19.57 2.71
N HIS A 572 8.08 -19.65 2.46
CA HIS A 572 7.30 -18.72 1.64
C HIS A 572 6.46 -17.70 2.43
N SER A 573 6.58 -17.63 3.76
CA SER A 573 5.78 -16.71 4.57
C SER A 573 6.30 -15.27 4.43
N TYR A 574 5.87 -14.54 3.39
CA TYR A 574 6.40 -13.21 3.04
C TYR A 574 5.69 -12.02 3.69
N GLY A 575 4.64 -12.25 4.47
CA GLY A 575 3.92 -11.20 5.21
C GLY A 575 2.89 -11.80 6.16
N PHE A 576 3.23 -11.88 7.45
CA PHE A 576 2.29 -12.35 8.47
C PHE A 576 1.20 -11.29 8.70
N MET A 577 -0.06 -11.65 8.49
CA MET A 577 -1.19 -10.73 8.53
C MET A 577 -2.28 -11.22 9.48
N ASN A 578 -2.07 -11.07 10.80
CA ASN A 578 -3.09 -11.42 11.79
C ASN A 578 -4.40 -10.62 11.58
N SER A 579 -4.29 -9.35 11.16
CA SER A 579 -5.43 -8.45 10.95
C SER A 579 -6.37 -8.88 9.80
N ALA A 580 -5.89 -9.64 8.82
CA ALA A 580 -6.71 -10.08 7.70
C ALA A 580 -7.40 -11.43 7.92
N PHE A 581 -7.10 -12.13 9.03
CA PHE A 581 -7.72 -13.41 9.35
C PHE A 581 -9.25 -13.29 9.40
N TRP A 582 -9.77 -12.31 10.12
CA TRP A 582 -11.22 -12.09 10.22
C TRP A 582 -11.87 -11.71 8.89
N ALA A 583 -11.15 -10.97 8.03
CA ALA A 583 -11.63 -10.68 6.68
C ALA A 583 -11.70 -11.95 5.83
N LEU A 584 -10.70 -12.85 5.94
CA LEU A 584 -10.72 -14.14 5.27
C LEU A 584 -11.86 -15.04 5.79
N ILE A 585 -12.04 -15.15 7.11
CA ILE A 585 -13.14 -15.92 7.70
C ILE A 585 -14.50 -15.36 7.27
N GLY A 586 -14.68 -14.04 7.32
CA GLY A 586 -15.90 -13.37 6.84
C GLY A 586 -16.15 -13.65 5.35
N PHE A 587 -15.10 -13.63 4.52
CA PHE A 587 -15.18 -14.01 3.12
C PHE A 587 -15.60 -15.47 2.96
N VAL A 588 -14.96 -16.43 3.65
CA VAL A 588 -15.31 -17.85 3.59
C VAL A 588 -16.76 -18.08 4.04
N ALA A 589 -17.17 -17.47 5.15
CA ALA A 589 -18.55 -17.54 5.63
C ALA A 589 -19.55 -17.03 4.60
N SER A 590 -19.24 -15.92 3.90
CA SER A 590 -20.08 -15.40 2.81
C SER A 590 -20.21 -16.39 1.65
N GLN A 591 -19.12 -17.07 1.27
CA GLN A 591 -19.15 -18.05 0.18
C GLN A 591 -19.93 -19.31 0.58
N VAL A 592 -19.76 -19.79 1.82
CA VAL A 592 -20.54 -20.91 2.38
C VAL A 592 -22.03 -20.58 2.44
N ALA A 593 -22.39 -19.35 2.86
CA ALA A 593 -23.79 -18.91 2.85
C ALA A 593 -24.38 -18.90 1.42
N LEU A 594 -23.61 -18.47 0.41
CA LEU A 594 -24.03 -18.51 -0.99
C LEU A 594 -24.16 -19.95 -1.54
N ILE A 595 -23.30 -20.87 -1.11
CA ILE A 595 -23.42 -22.30 -1.41
C ILE A 595 -24.69 -22.88 -0.78
N ALA A 596 -24.94 -22.57 0.49
CA ALA A 596 -26.16 -23.00 1.19
C ALA A 596 -27.41 -22.45 0.49
N LEU A 597 -27.39 -21.18 0.08
CA LEU A 597 -28.46 -20.55 -0.69
C LEU A 597 -28.70 -21.26 -2.03
N ALA A 598 -27.64 -21.69 -2.72
CA ALA A 598 -27.75 -22.46 -3.95
C ALA A 598 -28.32 -23.88 -3.74
N GLY A 599 -28.17 -24.42 -2.52
CA GLY A 599 -28.73 -25.72 -2.11
C GLY A 599 -30.24 -25.71 -1.87
N VAL A 600 -30.86 -24.54 -1.72
CA VAL A 600 -32.32 -24.40 -1.55
C VAL A 600 -33.07 -25.06 -2.72
N PRO A 601 -34.17 -25.80 -2.48
CA PRO A 601 -34.91 -26.47 -3.56
C PRO A 601 -35.36 -25.49 -4.66
N LEU A 602 -35.29 -25.91 -5.93
CA LEU A 602 -35.58 -25.05 -7.08
C LEU A 602 -36.99 -24.46 -7.03
N ALA A 603 -37.97 -25.15 -6.45
CA ALA A 603 -39.33 -24.61 -6.25
C ALA A 603 -39.36 -23.30 -5.44
N HIS A 604 -38.35 -23.04 -4.61
CA HIS A 604 -38.24 -21.81 -3.83
C HIS A 604 -37.49 -20.70 -4.57
N TRP A 605 -36.78 -21.01 -5.66
CA TRP A 605 -36.10 -20.02 -6.47
C TRP A 605 -37.12 -19.20 -7.24
N ARG A 606 -37.05 -17.87 -7.13
CA ARG A 606 -38.03 -16.99 -7.79
C ARG A 606 -38.10 -17.19 -9.31
N SER A 607 -36.97 -17.51 -9.96
CA SER A 607 -36.93 -17.79 -11.41
C SER A 607 -37.59 -19.11 -11.82
N PHE A 608 -37.78 -20.04 -10.88
CA PHE A 608 -38.37 -21.37 -11.14
C PHE A 608 -39.74 -21.57 -10.48
N ARG A 609 -40.25 -20.58 -9.75
CA ARG A 609 -41.64 -20.54 -9.31
C ARG A 609 -42.54 -20.31 -10.53
N ALA A 610 -43.50 -21.21 -10.75
CA ALA A 610 -44.57 -20.97 -11.70
C ALA A 610 -45.21 -19.59 -11.41
N GLY A 611 -45.31 -18.74 -12.43
CA GLY A 611 -46.12 -17.53 -12.33
C GLY A 611 -47.59 -17.91 -12.06
N PRO A 612 -48.41 -17.01 -11.50
CA PRO A 612 -49.86 -17.23 -11.56
C PRO A 612 -50.20 -17.47 -13.03
N ALA A 613 -50.84 -18.60 -13.33
CA ALA A 613 -51.47 -18.80 -14.62
C ALA A 613 -52.32 -17.55 -14.89
N ALA A 614 -52.11 -16.89 -16.02
CA ALA A 614 -53.03 -15.89 -16.50
C ALA A 614 -54.39 -16.61 -16.67
N GLN A 615 -55.25 -16.46 -15.66
CA GLN A 615 -56.67 -16.69 -15.81
C GLN A 615 -57.24 -15.39 -16.36
N GLY A 616 -57.83 -15.45 -17.56
CA GLY A 616 -58.57 -14.35 -18.19
C GLY A 616 -57.88 -13.83 -19.44
#